data_AF-E2XIP9-F1
#
_entry.id   AF-E2XIP9-F1
#
_cell.length_a   1.000
_cell.length_b   1.000
_cell.length_c   1.000
_cell.angle_alpha   90.00
_cell.angle_beta   90.00
_cell.angle_gamma   90.00
#
_symmetry.space_group_name_H-M   'P 1'
#
loop_
_entity.id
_entity.type
_entity.pdbx_description
1 polymer ?
#
loop_
_entity_poly.entity_id
_entity_poly.type
_entity_poly.pdbx_seq_one_letter_code
_entity_poly.pdbx_strand_id
1 'polypeptide(L)' 'MAVTAAKSVMAFRVLTMAVDLCRLTTRTMNVNAGHERTSKARIIHQIQLIRGII' A
#
# COMPACT_ATOMS: atom_id res chain seq x y z
N MET A 1 7.27 -38.99 -7.84
CA MET A 1 8.28 -38.11 -7.21
C MET A 1 8.36 -36.73 -7.87
N ALA A 2 8.61 -36.62 -9.18
CA ALA A 2 8.71 -35.32 -9.86
C ALA A 2 7.42 -34.47 -9.83
N VAL A 3 6.24 -35.08 -10.01
CA VAL A 3 4.94 -34.37 -9.97
C VAL A 3 4.65 -33.83 -8.56
N THR A 4 5.00 -34.59 -7.51
CA THR A 4 4.82 -34.19 -6.11
C THR A 4 5.72 -33.00 -5.77
N ALA A 5 6.97 -33.01 -6.23
CA ALA A 5 7.90 -31.89 -6.06
C ALA A 5 7.45 -30.64 -6.85
N ALA A 6 6.96 -30.81 -8.09
CA ALA A 6 6.42 -29.70 -8.87
C ALA A 6 5.23 -29.04 -8.16
N LYS A 7 4.36 -29.84 -7.53
CA LYS A 7 3.21 -29.34 -6.76
C LYS A 7 3.64 -28.56 -5.52
N SER A 8 4.66 -29.01 -4.80
CA SER A 8 5.19 -28.27 -3.63
C SER A 8 5.88 -26.96 -4.02
N VAL A 9 6.64 -26.95 -5.12
CA VAL A 9 7.28 -25.74 -5.65
C VAL A 9 6.25 -24.70 -6.08
N MET A 10 5.18 -25.12 -6.76
CA MET A 10 4.09 -24.22 -7.13
C MET A 10 3.37 -23.65 -5.92
N ALA A 11 3.09 -24.47 -4.91
CA ALA A 11 2.48 -24.00 -3.65
C ALA A 11 3.38 -22.98 -2.92
N PHE A 12 4.69 -23.21 -2.88
CA PHE A 12 5.65 -22.29 -2.30
C PHE A 12 5.69 -20.94 -3.04
N ARG A 13 5.70 -20.95 -4.37
CA ARG A 13 5.67 -19.71 -5.18
C ARG A 13 4.39 -18.91 -4.96
N VAL A 14 3.25 -19.58 -4.89
CA VAL A 14 1.96 -18.94 -4.61
C VAL A 14 1.95 -18.32 -3.22
N LEU A 15 2.51 -18.99 -2.21
CA LEU A 15 2.63 -18.45 -0.86
C LEU A 15 3.48 -17.17 -0.82
N THR A 16 4.64 -17.16 -1.48
CA THR A 16 5.49 -15.97 -1.56
C THR A 16 4.79 -14.80 -2.24
N MET A 17 4.10 -15.06 -3.37
CA MET A 17 3.31 -14.04 -4.06
C MET A 17 2.16 -13.50 -3.19
N ALA A 18 1.49 -14.37 -2.42
CA ALA A 18 0.44 -13.96 -1.50
C ALA A 18 0.98 -13.06 -0.37
N VAL A 19 2.14 -13.41 0.20
CA VAL A 19 2.80 -12.60 1.23
C VAL A 19 3.22 -11.24 0.69
N ASP A 20 3.84 -11.20 -0.49
CA ASP A 20 4.25 -9.93 -1.13
C ASP A 20 3.05 -9.04 -1.40
N LEU A 21 1.92 -9.62 -1.86
CA LEU A 21 0.68 -8.89 -2.05
C LEU A 21 0.11 -8.36 -0.73
N CYS A 22 0.06 -9.17 0.33
CA CYS A 22 -0.40 -8.72 1.65
C CYS A 22 0.46 -7.57 2.20
N ARG A 23 1.79 -7.64 2.01
CA ARG A 23 2.72 -6.56 2.40
C ARG A 23 2.50 -5.30 1.57
N LEU A 24 2.31 -5.45 0.25
CA LEU A 24 2.00 -4.33 -0.64
C LEU A 24 0.68 -3.65 -0.23
N THR A 25 -0.38 -4.42 -0.03
CA THR A 25 -1.71 -3.93 0.40
C THR A 25 -1.62 -3.23 1.77
N THR A 26 -0.84 -3.77 2.70
CA THR A 26 -0.64 -3.14 4.02
C THR A 26 0.16 -1.84 3.90
N ARG A 27 1.21 -1.82 3.07
CA ARG A 27 2.02 -0.61 2.84
C ARG A 27 1.24 0.47 2.12
N THR A 28 0.45 0.14 1.11
CA THR A 28 -0.41 1.10 0.39
C THR A 28 -1.53 1.61 1.28
N MET A 29 -2.11 0.77 2.15
CA MET A 29 -3.11 1.21 3.13
C MET A 29 -2.52 2.25 4.11
N ASN A 30 -1.28 2.07 4.55
CA ASN A 30 -0.58 3.07 5.37
C ASN A 30 -0.27 4.37 4.58
N VAL A 31 0.10 4.26 3.30
CA VAL A 31 0.29 5.43 2.42
C VAL A 31 -1.01 6.20 2.23
N ASN A 32 -2.15 5.53 2.07
CA ASN A 32 -3.46 6.18 1.92
C ASN A 32 -3.85 6.98 3.16
N ALA A 33 -3.63 6.44 4.38
CA ALA A 33 -3.92 7.15 5.62
C ALA A 33 -3.02 8.37 5.86
N GLY A 34 -1.75 8.30 5.44
CA GLY A 34 -0.83 9.45 5.46
C GLY A 34 -1.13 10.47 4.36
N HIS A 35 -1.57 9.99 3.20
CA HIS A 35 -1.94 10.81 2.06
C HIS A 35 -3.20 11.63 2.34
N GLU A 36 -4.24 11.05 2.92
CA GLU A 36 -5.46 11.81 3.27
C GLU A 36 -5.20 12.91 4.30
N ARG A 37 -4.38 12.63 5.32
CA ARG A 37 -3.97 13.63 6.33
C ARG A 37 -3.15 14.75 5.69
N THR A 38 -2.17 14.41 4.86
CA THR A 38 -1.31 15.39 4.18
C THR A 38 -2.07 16.19 3.13
N SER A 39 -2.97 15.56 2.36
CA SER A 39 -3.78 16.23 1.33
C SER A 39 -4.81 17.18 1.94
N LYS A 40 -5.50 16.79 3.02
CA LYS A 40 -6.40 17.72 3.74
C LYS A 40 -5.65 18.93 4.30
N ALA A 41 -4.50 18.72 4.94
CA ALA A 41 -3.66 19.81 5.44
C ALA A 41 -3.18 20.74 4.31
N ARG A 42 -2.75 20.17 3.17
CA ARG A 42 -2.35 20.94 1.98
C ARG A 42 -3.51 21.75 1.40
N ILE A 43 -4.72 21.21 1.35
CA ILE A 43 -5.91 21.92 0.85
C ILE A 43 -6.26 23.09 1.77
N ILE A 44 -6.29 22.86 3.09
CA ILE A 44 -6.57 23.90 4.09
C ILE A 44 -5.53 25.01 4.01
N HIS A 45 -4.25 24.66 3.94
CA HIS A 45 -3.15 25.62 3.80
C HIS A 45 -3.27 26.44 2.51
N GLN A 46 -3.60 25.83 1.37
CA GLN A 46 -3.81 26.57 0.12
C GLN A 46 -5.02 27.51 0.20
N ILE A 47 -6.10 27.11 0.87
CA ILE A 47 -7.28 27.97 1.09
C ILE A 47 -6.94 29.15 2.01
N GLN A 48 -6.13 28.93 3.05
CA GLN A 48 -5.64 29.99 3.94
C GLN A 48 -4.74 30.99 3.19
N LEU A 49 -3.82 30.50 2.35
CA LEU A 49 -2.99 31.33 1.48
C LEU A 49 -3.83 32.20 0.52
N ILE A 50 -4.82 31.63 -0.15
CA ILE A 50 -5.71 32.38 -1.07
C ILE A 50 -6.53 33.43 -0.30
N ARG A 51 -6.89 33.14 0.96
CA ARG A 51 -7.63 34.05 1.84
C ARG A 51 -6.75 35.08 2.54
N GLY A 52 -5.42 35.05 2.37
CA GLY A 52 -4.48 35.95 3.03
C GLY A 52 -4.40 35.80 4.55
N ILE A 53 -4.86 34.66 5.09
CA ILE A 53 -4.79 34.35 6.53
C ILE A 53 -3.57 33.48 6.76
N ILE A 54 -2.55 34.02 7.43
CA ILE A 54 -1.38 33.28 7.91
C ILE A 54 -1.72 32.64 9.25
#